data_AF-A0A345Z4R8-F1
#
_entry.id   AF-A0A345Z4R8-F1
#
_cell.length_a   1.000
_cell.length_b   1.000
_cell.length_c   1.000
_cell.angle_alpha   90.00
_cell.angle_beta   90.00
_cell.angle_gamma   90.00
#
_symmetry.space_group_name_H-M   'P 1'
#
loop_
_entity.id
_entity.type
_entity.pdbx_description
1 polymer ?
#
loop_
_entity_poly.entity_id
_entity_poly.type
_entity_poly.pdbx_seq_one_letter_code
_entity_poly.pdbx_strand_id
1 'polypeptide(L)'
;MNKKQKLIAIVIAYILLALLVFFSDFYFCLIIDKEINIKYLPGIEKDFFNGFVVNGVDISDKTILNSKYLLFPFGGKIFYNGRFFISFLTNMLFFIAFLPPLILQIKEGIIGRKTFITSGILSIIIIIILIIGFSMPLNKNTFTKVFDEQIYNYFGRDFFNTTNSQKELEIFRKSVIESFEYNKFFILNIVAITTCILTIFTILFCLIQDFFEIKNKKSDSIKDESFTKNFLKEQLINSELEHGKTEIDFKVTQLCSNKPGFEIAKKYYLISFISTLIVSSLSMIFWFVLIFNSVSFREIPFVEIDYFNGFIDQNGDVIKNTYFYPNLLVNSYSIGRLIDPSWLFFITFLLLWGFSFLNLFSLKAYQKGNVSEKRFIINNVFLLILIINTTVQLIFFLNPESYRVAFESSLYFIFEKNYLIKTVGKEALELQIDNAAKGLQSLYAAAFNPVVIFLLVAFSAAILLITLSMIHYLIFRNKNLKII
;
A
#
# COMPACT_ATOMS: atom_id res chain seq x y z
N MET A 1 30.61 9.35 -1.29
CA MET A 1 29.83 10.06 -2.33
C MET A 1 30.23 11.53 -2.29
N ASN A 2 30.38 12.21 -3.44
CA ASN A 2 30.85 13.59 -3.46
C ASN A 2 29.75 14.55 -2.95
N LYS A 3 30.10 15.63 -2.22
CA LYS A 3 29.12 16.60 -1.66
C LYS A 3 28.13 17.11 -2.73
N LYS A 4 28.61 17.25 -3.97
CA LYS A 4 27.83 17.64 -5.15
C LYS A 4 26.69 16.66 -5.47
N GLN A 5 26.92 15.34 -5.37
CA GLN A 5 25.89 14.33 -5.64
C GLN A 5 24.78 14.31 -4.58
N LYS A 6 25.12 14.63 -3.32
CA LYS A 6 24.14 14.75 -2.22
C LYS A 6 23.25 15.97 -2.44
N LEU A 7 23.86 17.11 -2.78
CA LEU A 7 23.13 18.33 -3.10
C LEU A 7 22.15 18.09 -4.25
N ILE A 8 22.60 17.41 -5.32
CA ILE A 8 21.74 17.04 -6.46
C ILE A 8 20.55 16.18 -6.00
N ALA A 9 20.78 15.15 -5.19
CA ALA A 9 19.68 14.29 -4.70
C ALA A 9 18.65 15.07 -3.86
N ILE A 10 19.11 15.97 -3.00
CA ILE A 10 18.24 16.84 -2.18
C ILE A 10 17.45 17.79 -3.09
N VAL A 11 18.10 18.41 -4.08
CA VAL A 11 17.44 19.28 -5.05
C VAL A 11 16.38 18.51 -5.85
N ILE A 12 16.68 17.28 -6.30
CA ILE A 12 15.72 16.42 -6.98
C ILE A 12 14.51 16.10 -6.06
N ALA A 13 14.76 15.79 -4.78
CA ALA A 13 13.67 15.58 -3.81
C ALA A 13 12.77 16.80 -3.71
N TYR A 14 13.33 18.01 -3.58
CA TYR A 14 12.55 19.24 -3.51
C TYR A 14 11.80 19.55 -4.80
N ILE A 15 12.41 19.32 -5.97
CA ILE A 15 11.74 19.48 -7.27
C ILE A 15 10.56 18.51 -7.37
N LEU A 16 10.74 17.23 -7.04
CA LEU A 16 9.67 16.24 -7.07
C LEU A 16 8.55 16.58 -6.09
N LEU A 17 8.88 17.11 -4.91
CA LEU A 17 7.91 17.50 -3.90
C LEU A 17 7.15 18.78 -4.31
N ALA A 18 7.83 19.74 -4.94
CA ALA A 18 7.19 20.91 -5.55
C ALA A 18 6.26 20.50 -6.71
N LEU A 19 6.72 19.58 -7.57
CA LEU A 19 5.90 19.02 -8.63
C LEU A 19 4.70 18.26 -8.07
N LEU A 20 4.86 17.52 -6.98
CA LEU A 20 3.76 16.82 -6.33
C LEU A 20 2.69 17.79 -5.81
N VAL A 21 3.11 18.87 -5.14
CA VAL A 21 2.19 19.93 -4.68
C VAL A 21 1.50 20.58 -5.88
N PHE A 22 2.26 20.99 -6.89
CA PHE A 22 1.71 21.59 -8.11
C PHE A 22 0.74 20.67 -8.85
N PHE A 23 1.10 19.38 -9.03
CA PHE A 23 0.23 18.41 -9.68
C PHE A 23 -1.01 18.11 -8.85
N SER A 24 -0.91 18.10 -7.52
CA SER A 24 -2.07 17.96 -6.64
C SER A 24 -3.02 19.14 -6.83
N ASP A 25 -2.52 20.38 -6.82
CA ASP A 25 -3.34 21.58 -7.04
C ASP A 25 -3.91 21.64 -8.47
N PHE A 26 -3.12 21.30 -9.47
CA PHE A 26 -3.57 21.22 -10.86
C PHE A 26 -4.66 20.14 -11.05
N TYR A 27 -4.48 18.99 -10.39
CA TYR A 27 -5.49 17.93 -10.29
C TYR A 27 -6.77 18.44 -9.63
N PHE A 28 -6.68 19.29 -8.60
CA PHE A 28 -7.84 19.98 -8.02
C PHE A 28 -8.58 20.86 -9.02
N CYS A 29 -7.85 21.74 -9.70
CA CYS A 29 -8.45 22.69 -10.63
C CYS A 29 -9.13 22.02 -11.84
N LEU A 30 -8.56 20.94 -12.36
CA LEU A 30 -9.08 20.30 -13.57
C LEU A 30 -10.23 19.32 -13.33
N ILE A 31 -10.21 18.62 -12.19
CA ILE A 31 -10.97 17.38 -12.06
C ILE A 31 -12.10 17.47 -11.04
N ILE A 32 -11.90 18.18 -9.93
CA ILE A 32 -12.72 18.05 -8.72
C ILE A 32 -13.83 19.10 -8.65
N ASP A 33 -13.72 20.18 -9.41
CA ASP A 33 -14.73 21.25 -9.47
C ASP A 33 -15.64 21.15 -10.69
N LYS A 34 -15.76 19.95 -11.27
CA LYS A 34 -16.70 19.73 -12.38
C LYS A 34 -18.10 19.52 -11.81
N GLU A 35 -19.00 20.42 -12.16
CA GLU A 35 -20.42 20.33 -11.87
C GLU A 35 -21.19 20.15 -13.16
N ILE A 36 -22.02 19.11 -13.23
CA ILE A 36 -22.84 18.82 -14.40
C ILE A 36 -24.27 18.62 -13.91
N ASN A 37 -25.20 19.40 -14.46
CA ASN A 37 -26.62 19.15 -14.25
C ASN A 37 -27.01 17.87 -15.01
N ILE A 38 -27.76 16.99 -14.37
CA ILE A 38 -28.11 15.67 -14.92
C ILE A 38 -28.76 15.75 -16.30
N LYS A 39 -29.53 16.82 -16.59
CA LYS A 39 -30.19 17.01 -17.89
C LYS A 39 -29.25 17.29 -19.06
N TYR A 40 -28.00 17.64 -18.76
CA TYR A 40 -26.95 17.85 -19.77
C TYR A 40 -26.09 16.61 -19.97
N LEU A 41 -26.36 15.50 -19.27
CA LEU A 41 -25.69 14.24 -19.54
C LEU A 41 -26.17 13.67 -20.88
N PRO A 42 -25.26 13.11 -21.69
CA PRO A 42 -25.60 12.50 -22.96
C PRO A 42 -26.55 11.31 -22.72
N GLY A 43 -27.59 11.18 -23.54
CA GLY A 43 -28.56 10.09 -23.40
C GLY A 43 -29.57 10.25 -22.25
N ILE A 44 -29.59 11.37 -21.54
CA ILE A 44 -30.66 11.73 -20.59
C ILE A 44 -31.66 12.65 -21.29
N GLU A 45 -32.83 12.11 -21.61
CA GLU A 45 -33.96 12.85 -22.18
C GLU A 45 -34.74 13.61 -21.10
N LYS A 46 -35.67 14.51 -21.48
CA LYS A 46 -36.48 15.27 -20.50
C LYS A 46 -37.36 14.36 -19.64
N ASP A 47 -37.69 13.20 -20.18
CA ASP A 47 -38.61 12.21 -19.65
C ASP A 47 -37.88 11.13 -18.83
N PHE A 48 -36.54 11.21 -18.74
CA PHE A 48 -35.65 10.11 -18.38
C PHE A 48 -35.82 9.56 -16.94
N PHE A 49 -36.55 10.26 -16.08
CA PHE A 49 -37.01 9.75 -14.78
C PHE A 49 -38.53 9.95 -14.61
N ASN A 50 -39.29 9.75 -15.68
CA ASN A 50 -40.74 9.97 -15.77
C ASN A 50 -41.18 11.40 -15.36
N GLY A 51 -40.32 12.40 -15.53
CA GLY A 51 -40.59 13.77 -15.07
C GLY A 51 -40.86 13.81 -13.57
N PHE A 52 -39.89 13.41 -12.76
CA PHE A 52 -40.02 13.33 -11.30
C PHE A 52 -40.23 14.73 -10.70
N VAL A 53 -41.49 15.18 -10.66
CA VAL A 53 -41.88 16.51 -10.20
C VAL A 53 -42.18 16.49 -8.71
N VAL A 54 -41.43 17.28 -7.93
CA VAL A 54 -41.72 17.54 -6.51
C VAL A 54 -42.00 19.04 -6.34
N ASN A 55 -43.17 19.36 -5.78
CA ASN A 55 -43.67 20.74 -5.63
C ASN A 55 -43.75 21.53 -6.95
N GLY A 56 -44.13 20.87 -8.05
CA GLY A 56 -44.30 21.52 -9.35
C GLY A 56 -42.98 21.81 -10.10
N VAL A 57 -41.83 21.36 -9.59
CA VAL A 57 -40.53 21.46 -10.26
C VAL A 57 -39.97 20.07 -10.52
N ASP A 58 -39.52 19.83 -11.75
CA ASP A 58 -38.79 18.62 -12.11
C ASP A 58 -37.47 18.56 -11.33
N ILE A 59 -37.25 17.47 -10.59
CA ILE A 59 -36.02 17.28 -9.80
C ILE A 59 -34.80 17.21 -10.70
N SER A 60 -34.93 16.74 -11.94
CA SER A 60 -33.81 16.71 -12.90
C SER A 60 -33.24 18.12 -13.14
N ASP A 61 -34.08 19.16 -13.17
CA ASP A 61 -33.63 20.53 -13.35
C ASP A 61 -32.77 21.07 -12.19
N LYS A 62 -32.92 20.50 -10.99
CA LYS A 62 -32.18 20.88 -9.78
C LYS A 62 -31.05 19.92 -9.41
N THR A 63 -30.95 18.78 -10.09
CA THR A 63 -29.98 17.74 -9.76
C THR A 63 -28.63 18.10 -10.37
N ILE A 64 -27.68 18.47 -9.52
CA ILE A 64 -26.31 18.78 -9.92
C ILE A 64 -25.40 17.68 -9.38
N LEU A 65 -24.65 17.06 -10.29
CA LEU A 65 -23.66 16.05 -9.97
C LEU A 65 -22.31 16.75 -9.88
N ASN A 66 -21.55 16.40 -8.85
CA ASN A 66 -20.28 17.03 -8.56
C ASN A 66 -19.18 15.98 -8.39
N SER A 67 -18.05 16.19 -9.09
CA SER A 67 -16.89 15.31 -9.00
C SER A 67 -16.10 15.47 -7.69
N LYS A 68 -16.40 16.50 -6.86
CA LYS A 68 -15.70 16.76 -5.60
C LYS A 68 -15.76 15.63 -4.58
N TYR A 69 -16.74 14.75 -4.73
CA TYR A 69 -16.98 13.61 -3.83
C TYR A 69 -16.19 12.35 -4.24
N LEU A 70 -15.44 12.38 -5.34
CA LEU A 70 -14.68 11.23 -5.84
C LEU A 70 -13.46 10.88 -4.98
N LEU A 71 -13.02 11.80 -4.12
CA LEU A 71 -11.85 11.62 -3.28
C LEU A 71 -12.25 11.37 -1.84
N PHE A 72 -11.85 10.21 -1.34
CA PHE A 72 -12.27 9.67 -0.05
C PHE A 72 -13.80 9.56 0.08
N PRO A 73 -14.46 8.65 -0.66
CA PRO A 73 -15.91 8.48 -0.65
C PRO A 73 -16.47 7.80 0.62
N PHE A 74 -15.64 7.59 1.66
CA PHE A 74 -16.01 6.85 2.86
C PHE A 74 -16.70 7.73 3.92
N GLY A 75 -17.95 8.14 3.68
CA GLY A 75 -18.88 8.44 4.79
C GLY A 75 -20.03 9.42 4.56
N GLY A 76 -20.63 9.44 3.36
CA GLY A 76 -21.95 10.07 3.14
C GLY A 76 -21.98 11.60 3.21
N LYS A 77 -23.11 12.19 3.63
CA LYS A 77 -23.38 13.66 3.66
C LYS A 77 -22.35 14.50 4.45
N ILE A 78 -21.47 13.87 5.22
CA ILE A 78 -20.38 14.50 6.00
C ILE A 78 -19.18 14.90 5.08
N PHE A 79 -19.16 14.48 3.80
CA PHE A 79 -18.00 14.57 2.91
C PHE A 79 -17.99 15.76 1.95
N TYR A 80 -18.59 16.88 2.36
CA TYR A 80 -18.17 18.21 1.87
C TYR A 80 -16.64 18.43 2.04
N ASN A 81 -15.98 17.61 2.87
CA ASN A 81 -14.59 17.74 3.30
C ASN A 81 -13.56 16.85 2.57
N GLY A 82 -13.90 15.99 1.60
CA GLY A 82 -12.87 15.17 0.91
C GLY A 82 -11.83 16.01 0.17
N ARG A 83 -12.33 16.99 -0.61
CA ARG A 83 -11.51 18.06 -1.23
C ARG A 83 -10.71 18.85 -0.19
N PHE A 84 -11.38 19.28 0.89
CA PHE A 84 -10.74 20.05 1.95
C PHE A 84 -9.63 19.25 2.64
N PHE A 85 -9.85 17.96 2.87
CA PHE A 85 -8.91 17.06 3.52
C PHE A 85 -7.66 16.86 2.69
N ILE A 86 -7.80 16.59 1.38
CA ILE A 86 -6.61 16.46 0.53
C ILE A 86 -5.93 17.82 0.36
N SER A 87 -6.67 18.92 0.17
CA SER A 87 -6.07 20.26 0.13
C SER A 87 -5.32 20.58 1.43
N PHE A 88 -5.87 20.20 2.58
CA PHE A 88 -5.22 20.31 3.88
C PHE A 88 -3.95 19.46 3.96
N LEU A 89 -3.98 18.21 3.48
CA LEU A 89 -2.80 17.34 3.42
C LEU A 89 -1.72 17.88 2.49
N THR A 90 -2.09 18.39 1.31
CA THR A 90 -1.15 19.02 0.36
C THR A 90 -0.52 20.28 0.95
N ASN A 91 -1.32 21.12 1.61
CA ASN A 91 -0.81 22.30 2.33
C ASN A 91 0.11 21.91 3.50
N MET A 92 -0.27 20.91 4.29
CA MET A 92 0.59 20.35 5.35
C MET A 92 1.90 19.84 4.77
N LEU A 93 1.86 19.09 3.66
CA LEU A 93 3.05 18.60 2.97
C LEU A 93 3.95 19.75 2.52
N PHE A 94 3.37 20.82 1.98
CA PHE A 94 4.10 22.04 1.62
C PHE A 94 4.82 22.64 2.84
N PHE A 95 4.10 22.90 3.94
CA PHE A 95 4.74 23.46 5.14
C PHE A 95 5.80 22.53 5.72
N ILE A 96 5.52 21.23 5.82
CA ILE A 96 6.45 20.25 6.39
C ILE A 96 7.72 20.14 5.55
N ALA A 97 7.60 20.17 4.22
CA ALA A 97 8.75 20.04 3.34
C ALA A 97 9.57 21.33 3.22
N PHE A 98 8.92 22.49 3.10
CA PHE A 98 9.58 23.77 2.76
C PHE A 98 9.89 24.67 3.96
N LEU A 99 9.24 24.48 5.12
CA LEU A 99 9.57 25.22 6.34
C LEU A 99 10.95 24.86 6.93
N PRO A 100 11.42 23.60 6.92
CA PRO A 100 12.74 23.26 7.44
C PRO A 100 13.90 23.97 6.70
N PRO A 101 13.93 24.08 5.36
CA PRO A 101 14.88 24.93 4.64
C PRO A 101 14.90 26.39 5.07
N LEU A 102 13.72 26.99 5.31
CA LEU A 102 13.59 28.38 5.78
C LEU A 102 14.16 28.54 7.20
N ILE A 103 13.87 27.58 8.08
CA ILE A 103 14.41 27.56 9.46
C ILE A 103 15.93 27.31 9.45
N LEU A 104 16.41 26.48 8.53
CA LEU A 104 17.84 26.18 8.33
C LEU A 104 18.65 27.41 7.92
N GLN A 105 18.07 28.38 7.19
CA GLN A 105 18.71 29.66 6.90
C GLN A 105 18.93 30.51 8.16
N ILE A 106 18.14 30.29 9.22
CA ILE A 106 18.16 31.11 10.44
C ILE A 106 19.00 30.45 11.55
N LYS A 107 19.07 29.12 11.61
CA LYS A 107 19.83 28.37 12.62
C LYS A 107 20.63 27.22 11.98
N GLU A 108 21.93 27.44 11.77
CA GLU A 108 22.85 26.39 11.36
C GLU A 108 23.12 25.41 12.52
N GLY A 109 23.12 24.09 12.26
CA GLY A 109 23.58 23.07 13.21
C GLY A 109 22.65 21.87 13.41
N ILE A 110 22.74 21.25 14.60
CA ILE A 110 22.06 19.98 14.97
C ILE A 110 20.53 20.09 14.86
N ILE A 111 19.98 21.26 15.15
CA ILE A 111 18.54 21.53 15.14
C ILE A 111 18.00 21.40 13.71
N GLY A 112 18.65 22.04 12.73
CA GLY A 112 18.27 22.00 11.33
C GLY A 112 18.30 20.59 10.70
N ARG A 113 19.21 19.73 11.19
CA ARG A 113 19.31 18.34 10.71
C ARG A 113 18.23 17.44 11.32
N LYS A 114 17.91 17.60 12.60
CA LYS A 114 16.78 16.89 13.23
C LYS A 114 15.46 17.26 12.57
N THR A 115 15.25 18.55 12.29
CA THR A 115 14.04 19.02 11.59
C THR A 115 13.93 18.44 10.18
N PHE A 116 15.03 18.27 9.45
CA PHE A 116 15.03 17.62 8.13
C PHE A 116 14.64 16.14 8.19
N ILE A 117 15.13 15.39 9.19
CA ILE A 117 14.76 13.97 9.35
C ILE A 117 13.29 13.83 9.73
N THR A 118 12.84 14.62 10.71
CA THR A 118 11.44 14.61 11.17
C THR A 118 10.50 15.02 10.05
N SER A 119 10.84 16.05 9.27
CA SER A 119 10.03 16.47 8.13
C SER A 119 9.98 15.43 7.03
N GLY A 120 11.10 14.77 6.72
CA GLY A 120 11.14 13.70 5.72
C GLY A 120 10.23 12.53 6.08
N ILE A 121 10.25 12.09 7.34
CA ILE A 121 9.37 11.00 7.82
C ILE A 121 7.90 11.43 7.77
N LEU A 122 7.58 12.63 8.26
CA LEU A 122 6.21 13.15 8.26
C LEU A 122 5.67 13.36 6.85
N SER A 123 6.53 13.80 5.92
CA SER A 123 6.20 13.91 4.49
C SER A 123 5.84 12.56 3.89
N ILE A 124 6.60 11.49 4.19
CA ILE A 124 6.29 10.14 3.71
C ILE A 124 4.90 9.69 4.19
N ILE A 125 4.56 9.92 5.46
CA ILE A 125 3.25 9.57 6.01
C ILE A 125 2.13 10.28 5.24
N ILE A 126 2.27 11.59 5.00
CA ILE A 126 1.28 12.37 4.25
C ILE A 126 1.18 11.88 2.80
N ILE A 127 2.31 11.63 2.13
CA ILE A 127 2.32 11.15 0.74
C ILE A 127 1.63 9.78 0.64
N ILE A 128 1.76 8.90 1.63
CA ILE A 128 1.02 7.63 1.67
C ILE A 128 -0.49 7.86 1.73
N ILE A 129 -0.96 8.80 2.55
CA ILE A 129 -2.38 9.14 2.62
C ILE A 129 -2.86 9.73 1.27
N LEU A 130 -2.04 10.55 0.62
CA LEU A 130 -2.34 11.08 -0.73
C LEU A 130 -2.44 9.95 -1.77
N ILE A 131 -1.55 8.96 -1.75
CA ILE A 131 -1.62 7.78 -2.64
C ILE A 131 -2.96 7.07 -2.45
N ILE A 132 -3.40 6.87 -1.21
CA ILE A 132 -4.69 6.24 -0.91
C ILE A 132 -5.84 7.06 -1.53
N GLY A 133 -5.83 8.39 -1.34
CA GLY A 133 -6.82 9.30 -1.92
C GLY A 133 -6.90 9.22 -3.45
N PHE A 134 -5.74 9.25 -4.13
CA PHE A 134 -5.67 9.14 -5.60
C PHE A 134 -6.01 7.74 -6.12
N SER A 135 -5.85 6.69 -5.30
CA SER A 135 -6.09 5.31 -5.75
C SER A 135 -7.57 4.94 -5.81
N MET A 136 -8.41 5.51 -4.93
CA MET A 136 -9.84 5.16 -4.86
C MET A 136 -10.61 5.37 -6.17
N PRO A 137 -10.53 6.54 -6.82
CA PRO A 137 -11.27 6.79 -8.04
C PRO A 137 -10.66 6.10 -9.29
N LEU A 138 -9.56 5.35 -9.16
CA LEU A 138 -9.08 4.47 -10.23
C LEU A 138 -10.05 3.32 -10.50
N ASN A 139 -10.86 2.90 -9.52
CA ASN A 139 -11.87 1.88 -9.74
C ASN A 139 -13.12 2.52 -10.35
N LYS A 140 -13.48 2.07 -11.57
CA LYS A 140 -14.66 2.54 -12.29
C LYS A 140 -15.96 2.36 -11.48
N ASN A 141 -16.09 1.29 -10.71
CA ASN A 141 -17.26 1.04 -9.87
C ASN A 141 -17.31 2.01 -8.68
N THR A 142 -16.16 2.29 -8.06
CA THR A 142 -16.07 3.31 -6.99
C THR A 142 -16.39 4.69 -7.54
N PHE A 143 -15.89 5.00 -8.73
CA PHE A 143 -16.19 6.22 -9.44
C PHE A 143 -17.70 6.39 -9.69
N THR A 144 -18.36 5.38 -10.28
CA THR A 144 -19.82 5.46 -10.54
C THR A 144 -20.63 5.45 -9.26
N LYS A 145 -20.23 4.69 -8.23
CA LYS A 145 -20.93 4.62 -6.94
C LYS A 145 -21.04 5.98 -6.25
N VAL A 146 -20.04 6.84 -6.38
CA VAL A 146 -20.10 8.21 -5.85
C VAL A 146 -21.22 9.04 -6.51
N PHE A 147 -21.49 8.82 -7.79
CA PHE A 147 -22.56 9.50 -8.51
C PHE A 147 -23.92 8.83 -8.28
N ASP A 148 -23.95 7.51 -8.12
CA ASP A 148 -25.16 6.78 -7.70
C ASP A 148 -25.66 7.33 -6.35
N GLU A 149 -24.78 7.47 -5.35
CA GLU A 149 -25.15 8.04 -4.05
C GLU A 149 -25.65 9.50 -4.15
N GLN A 150 -25.10 10.29 -5.08
CA GLN A 150 -25.60 11.64 -5.34
C GLN A 150 -27.01 11.59 -5.90
N ILE A 151 -27.27 10.77 -6.91
CA ILE A 151 -28.62 10.57 -7.45
C ILE A 151 -29.59 10.05 -6.40
N TYR A 152 -29.19 9.08 -5.58
CA TYR A 152 -30.04 8.54 -4.53
C TYR A 152 -30.43 9.58 -3.49
N ASN A 153 -29.60 10.62 -3.27
CA ASN A 153 -29.97 11.73 -2.40
C ASN A 153 -31.06 12.63 -3.00
N TYR A 154 -31.19 12.68 -4.33
CA TYR A 154 -32.21 13.49 -5.02
C TYR A 154 -33.51 12.70 -5.25
N PHE A 155 -33.41 11.46 -5.70
CA PHE A 155 -34.57 10.65 -6.14
C PHE A 155 -34.99 9.58 -5.12
N GLY A 156 -34.14 9.27 -4.13
CA GLY A 156 -34.33 8.14 -3.22
C GLY A 156 -33.82 6.83 -3.83
N ARG A 157 -33.34 5.90 -2.99
CA ARG A 157 -32.87 4.58 -3.46
C ARG A 157 -34.02 3.74 -4.01
N ASP A 158 -35.19 3.85 -3.39
CA ASP A 158 -36.36 3.02 -3.72
C ASP A 158 -36.89 3.29 -5.14
N PHE A 159 -36.60 4.47 -5.69
CA PHE A 159 -36.95 4.84 -7.06
C PHE A 159 -36.30 3.91 -8.10
N PHE A 160 -35.13 3.34 -7.80
CA PHE A 160 -34.35 2.50 -8.71
C PHE A 160 -34.60 1.00 -8.54
N ASN A 161 -35.67 0.60 -7.86
CA ASN A 161 -36.01 -0.81 -7.63
C ASN A 161 -36.75 -1.48 -8.80
N THR A 162 -37.19 -0.72 -9.82
CA THR A 162 -37.86 -1.30 -11.00
C THR A 162 -36.87 -1.62 -12.12
N THR A 163 -37.18 -2.63 -12.94
CA THR A 163 -36.32 -3.02 -14.08
C THR A 163 -36.09 -1.88 -15.07
N ASN A 164 -37.07 -0.99 -15.26
CA ASN A 164 -36.94 0.16 -16.14
C ASN A 164 -36.01 1.22 -15.52
N SER A 165 -36.20 1.56 -14.24
CA SER A 165 -35.33 2.50 -13.54
C SER A 165 -33.88 2.00 -13.42
N GLN A 166 -33.66 0.68 -13.36
CA GLN A 166 -32.31 0.09 -13.38
C GLN A 166 -31.62 0.28 -14.75
N LYS A 167 -32.36 0.15 -15.86
CA LYS A 167 -31.83 0.44 -17.20
C LYS A 167 -31.49 1.93 -17.35
N GLU A 168 -32.34 2.81 -16.83
CA GLU A 168 -32.07 4.26 -16.79
C GLU A 168 -30.81 4.57 -15.94
N LEU A 169 -30.63 3.87 -14.81
CA LEU A 169 -29.45 3.99 -13.98
C LEU A 169 -28.17 3.52 -14.69
N GLU A 170 -28.24 2.46 -15.50
CA GLU A 170 -27.10 2.02 -16.32
C GLU A 170 -26.72 3.03 -17.40
N ILE A 171 -27.72 3.59 -18.09
CA ILE A 171 -27.50 4.67 -19.06
C ILE A 171 -26.87 5.86 -18.34
N PHE A 172 -27.43 6.28 -17.20
CA PHE A 172 -26.87 7.34 -16.36
C PHE A 172 -25.39 7.10 -16.02
N ARG A 173 -25.04 5.91 -15.53
CA ARG A 173 -23.65 5.55 -15.20
C ARG A 173 -22.73 5.71 -16.40
N LYS A 174 -23.15 5.23 -17.58
CA LYS A 174 -22.38 5.38 -18.83
C LYS A 174 -22.19 6.85 -19.19
N SER A 175 -23.24 7.65 -19.09
CA SER A 175 -23.22 9.09 -19.37
C SER A 175 -22.33 9.86 -18.40
N VAL A 176 -22.28 9.44 -17.13
CA VAL A 176 -21.37 9.98 -16.11
C VAL A 176 -19.91 9.67 -16.47
N ILE A 177 -19.60 8.42 -16.82
CA ILE A 177 -18.25 8.01 -17.22
C ILE A 177 -17.73 8.86 -18.39
N GLU A 178 -18.59 9.12 -19.36
CA GLU A 178 -18.28 9.94 -20.53
C GLU A 178 -18.16 11.42 -20.16
N SER A 179 -19.17 11.99 -19.50
CA SER A 179 -19.25 13.42 -19.22
C SER A 179 -18.22 13.90 -18.20
N PHE A 180 -17.88 13.06 -17.22
CA PHE A 180 -16.81 13.32 -16.26
C PHE A 180 -15.44 12.82 -16.74
N GLU A 181 -15.36 12.34 -17.99
CA GLU A 181 -14.12 11.99 -18.69
C GLU A 181 -13.24 11.03 -17.85
N TYR A 182 -13.83 9.93 -17.37
CA TYR A 182 -13.16 8.97 -16.47
C TYR A 182 -11.78 8.53 -16.94
N ASN A 183 -11.55 8.40 -18.25
CA ASN A 183 -10.23 8.05 -18.78
C ASN A 183 -9.16 9.11 -18.46
N LYS A 184 -9.50 10.41 -18.52
CA LYS A 184 -8.60 11.49 -18.09
C LYS A 184 -8.36 11.41 -16.59
N PHE A 185 -9.42 11.13 -15.82
CA PHE A 185 -9.35 10.90 -14.38
C PHE A 185 -8.36 9.78 -14.05
N PHE A 186 -8.49 8.63 -14.70
CA PHE A 186 -7.63 7.47 -14.54
C PHE A 186 -6.15 7.78 -14.81
N ILE A 187 -5.85 8.41 -15.95
CA ILE A 187 -4.47 8.78 -16.33
C ILE A 187 -3.87 9.74 -15.31
N LEU A 188 -4.61 10.77 -14.89
CA LEU A 188 -4.11 11.79 -13.96
C LEU A 188 -3.83 11.21 -12.57
N ASN A 189 -4.64 10.26 -12.08
CA ASN A 189 -4.34 9.58 -10.82
C ASN A 189 -3.12 8.66 -10.91
N ILE A 190 -2.91 7.96 -12.03
CA ILE A 190 -1.70 7.16 -12.23
C ILE A 190 -0.45 8.05 -12.21
N VAL A 191 -0.51 9.20 -12.88
CA VAL A 191 0.61 10.17 -12.88
C VAL A 191 0.86 10.70 -11.46
N ALA A 192 -0.19 11.05 -10.72
CA ALA A 192 -0.08 11.53 -9.34
C ALA A 192 0.53 10.46 -8.42
N ILE A 193 0.04 9.22 -8.48
CA ILE A 193 0.54 8.09 -7.69
C ILE A 193 2.02 7.80 -8.04
N THR A 194 2.36 7.80 -9.32
CA THR A 194 3.74 7.60 -9.77
C THR A 194 4.66 8.69 -9.20
N THR A 195 4.22 9.95 -9.24
CA THR A 195 4.96 11.09 -8.67
C THR A 195 5.11 10.96 -7.16
N CYS A 196 4.06 10.56 -6.44
CA CYS A 196 4.12 10.27 -5.00
C CYS A 196 5.17 9.20 -4.69
N ILE A 197 5.16 8.08 -5.43
CA ILE A 197 6.10 6.96 -5.25
C ILE A 197 7.54 7.41 -5.50
N LEU A 198 7.81 8.13 -6.59
CA LEU A 198 9.13 8.68 -6.90
C LEU A 198 9.60 9.66 -5.82
N THR A 199 8.70 10.47 -5.28
CA THR A 199 8.99 11.40 -4.17
C THR A 199 9.38 10.64 -2.91
N ILE A 200 8.62 9.60 -2.54
CA ILE A 200 8.96 8.72 -1.40
C ILE A 200 10.35 8.11 -1.58
N PHE A 201 10.65 7.55 -2.75
CA PHE A 201 11.96 6.97 -3.03
C PHE A 201 13.09 7.97 -2.85
N THR A 202 12.89 9.20 -3.32
CA THR A 202 13.91 10.24 -3.26
C THR A 202 14.11 10.75 -1.83
N ILE A 203 13.04 10.93 -1.06
CA ILE A 203 13.12 11.29 0.37
C ILE A 203 13.84 10.18 1.15
N LEU A 204 13.44 8.91 0.96
CA LEU A 204 14.09 7.77 1.61
C LEU A 204 15.58 7.72 1.28
N PHE A 205 15.94 7.91 0.02
CA PHE A 205 17.33 7.98 -0.41
C PHE A 205 18.11 9.09 0.31
N CYS A 206 17.53 10.29 0.43
CA CYS A 206 18.14 11.41 1.16
C CYS A 206 18.30 11.11 2.66
N LEU A 207 17.28 10.54 3.31
CA LEU A 207 17.34 10.17 4.73
C LEU A 207 18.41 9.11 5.00
N ILE A 208 18.50 8.10 4.12
CA ILE A 208 19.50 7.05 4.19
C ILE A 208 20.91 7.65 4.04
N GLN A 209 21.12 8.54 3.07
CA GLN A 209 22.40 9.23 2.91
C GLN A 209 22.78 10.03 4.14
N ASP A 210 21.83 10.78 4.69
CA ASP A 210 22.10 11.63 5.83
C ASP A 210 22.46 10.82 7.08
N PHE A 211 21.76 9.70 7.31
CA PHE A 211 22.10 8.73 8.35
C PHE A 211 23.54 8.21 8.21
N PHE A 212 23.98 7.88 7.00
CA PHE A 212 25.35 7.40 6.77
C PHE A 212 26.41 8.48 7.02
N GLU A 213 26.13 9.75 6.70
CA GLU A 213 27.09 10.83 6.93
C GLU A 213 27.26 11.15 8.43
N ILE A 214 26.19 11.11 9.24
CA ILE A 214 26.29 11.22 10.71
C ILE A 214 27.26 10.19 11.25
N LYS A 215 27.14 8.97 10.74
CA LYS A 215 27.93 7.84 11.19
C LYS A 215 29.40 7.97 10.82
N ASN A 216 29.70 8.42 9.60
CA ASN A 216 31.07 8.63 9.17
C ASN A 216 31.73 9.79 9.92
N LYS A 217 31.02 10.91 10.13
CA LYS A 217 31.56 12.04 10.93
C LYS A 217 31.82 11.67 12.38
N LYS A 218 30.96 10.87 13.03
CA LYS A 218 31.24 10.35 14.38
C LYS A 218 32.45 9.41 14.40
N SER A 219 32.65 8.61 13.35
CA SER A 219 33.85 7.77 13.22
C SER A 219 35.13 8.60 13.10
N ASP A 220 35.08 9.70 12.34
CA ASP A 220 36.25 10.55 12.12
C ASP A 220 36.54 11.47 13.32
N SER A 221 35.52 11.97 14.02
CA SER A 221 35.72 12.74 15.27
C SER A 221 36.26 11.87 16.41
N ILE A 222 35.82 10.60 16.49
CA ILE A 222 36.38 9.63 17.44
C ILE A 222 37.83 9.30 17.09
N LYS A 223 38.21 9.29 15.79
CA LYS A 223 39.60 9.13 15.37
C LYS A 223 40.46 10.31 15.79
N ASP A 224 40.01 11.56 15.60
CA ASP A 224 40.76 12.76 16.03
C ASP A 224 40.89 12.86 17.56
N GLU A 225 39.82 12.60 18.32
CA GLU A 225 39.91 12.55 19.79
C GLU A 225 40.82 11.41 20.26
N SER A 226 40.74 10.23 19.62
CA SER A 226 41.63 9.11 19.95
C SER A 226 43.08 9.35 19.54
N PHE A 227 43.34 10.07 18.45
CA PHE A 227 44.69 10.41 17.98
C PHE A 227 45.32 11.47 18.90
N THR A 228 44.55 12.49 19.30
CA THR A 228 45.00 13.50 20.27
C THR A 228 45.24 12.88 21.65
N LYS A 229 44.36 11.96 22.07
CA LYS A 229 44.49 11.25 23.34
C LYS A 229 45.62 10.22 23.30
N ASN A 230 45.88 9.57 22.17
CA ASN A 230 47.00 8.64 21.94
C ASN A 230 48.33 9.35 21.75
N PHE A 231 48.37 10.55 21.18
CA PHE A 231 49.58 11.39 21.12
C PHE A 231 50.00 11.87 22.51
N LEU A 232 49.02 12.29 23.34
CA LEU A 232 49.23 12.59 24.75
C LEU A 232 49.58 11.33 25.55
N LYS A 233 48.98 10.17 25.22
CA LYS A 233 49.32 8.88 25.83
C LYS A 233 50.70 8.40 25.41
N GLU A 234 51.16 8.59 24.18
CA GLU A 234 52.51 8.23 23.71
C GLU A 234 53.59 9.10 24.37
N GLN A 235 53.31 10.37 24.64
CA GLN A 235 54.17 11.20 25.49
C GLN A 235 54.23 10.72 26.95
N LEU A 236 53.15 10.12 27.46
CA LEU A 236 53.06 9.56 28.82
C LEU A 236 53.46 8.07 28.91
N ILE A 237 53.51 7.34 27.80
CA ILE A 237 53.84 5.91 27.72
C ILE A 237 55.33 5.69 27.46
N ASN A 238 56.06 6.71 27.00
CA ASN A 238 57.53 6.71 27.11
C ASN A 238 58.02 6.81 28.58
N SER A 239 57.12 6.97 29.56
CA SER A 239 57.46 6.96 30.98
C SER A 239 57.02 5.72 31.76
N GLU A 240 56.32 4.73 31.22
CA GLU A 240 56.07 3.51 32.00
C GLU A 240 55.70 2.30 31.13
N LEU A 241 56.54 1.28 31.28
CA LEU A 241 56.46 -0.03 30.64
C LEU A 241 55.55 -0.94 31.45
N GLU A 242 54.90 -1.84 30.71
CA GLU A 242 54.29 -3.11 31.13
C GLU A 242 52.78 -3.20 31.37
N HIS A 243 52.29 -4.32 30.82
CA HIS A 243 51.05 -5.03 31.10
C HIS A 243 49.76 -4.60 30.39
N GLY A 244 49.46 -5.38 29.34
CA GLY A 244 48.30 -6.28 29.45
C GLY A 244 47.09 -5.92 28.61
N LYS A 245 47.00 -6.57 27.43
CA LYS A 245 45.77 -7.10 26.81
C LYS A 245 44.47 -6.30 27.06
N THR A 246 44.28 -5.20 26.37
CA THR A 246 42.94 -4.66 26.03
C THR A 246 42.88 -3.87 24.72
N GLU A 247 44.01 -3.74 24.00
CA GLU A 247 44.12 -2.84 22.83
C GLU A 247 43.87 -3.53 21.47
N ILE A 248 43.80 -4.87 21.46
CA ILE A 248 43.70 -5.67 20.24
C ILE A 248 42.25 -5.69 19.70
N ASP A 249 41.23 -5.71 20.56
CA ASP A 249 39.82 -5.79 20.12
C ASP A 249 39.31 -4.50 19.44
N PHE A 250 39.90 -3.34 19.76
CA PHE A 250 39.51 -2.06 19.14
C PHE A 250 40.16 -1.85 17.76
N LYS A 251 41.44 -2.22 17.60
CA LYS A 251 42.14 -2.20 16.30
C LYS A 251 41.55 -3.20 15.30
N VAL A 252 41.10 -4.36 15.76
CA VAL A 252 40.43 -5.39 14.92
C VAL A 252 39.08 -4.89 14.38
N THR A 253 38.32 -4.13 15.18
CA THR A 253 37.04 -3.55 14.76
C THR A 253 37.22 -2.45 13.70
N GLN A 254 38.28 -1.63 13.81
CA GLN A 254 38.62 -0.60 12.81
C GLN A 254 39.10 -1.21 11.48
N LEU A 255 39.93 -2.25 11.51
CA LEU A 255 40.40 -2.96 10.32
C LEU A 255 39.29 -3.70 9.55
N CYS A 256 38.24 -4.16 10.24
CA CYS A 256 37.09 -4.80 9.60
C CYS A 256 36.19 -3.83 8.81
N SER A 257 36.16 -2.54 9.17
CA SER A 257 35.32 -1.53 8.50
C SER A 257 35.82 -1.08 7.13
N ASN A 258 37.12 -1.27 6.84
CA ASN A 258 37.77 -0.93 5.56
C ASN A 258 37.92 -2.12 4.60
N LYS A 259 37.41 -3.32 4.96
CA LYS A 259 37.52 -4.50 4.09
C LYS A 259 36.45 -4.47 2.99
N PRO A 260 36.78 -4.83 1.75
CA PRO A 260 35.81 -4.88 0.64
C PRO A 260 34.62 -5.83 0.91
N GLY A 261 34.80 -6.83 1.80
CA GLY A 261 33.70 -7.69 2.28
C GLY A 261 32.61 -6.95 3.06
N PHE A 262 32.94 -5.87 3.78
CA PHE A 262 31.98 -5.07 4.55
C PHE A 262 31.06 -4.26 3.63
N GLU A 263 31.61 -3.60 2.61
CA GLU A 263 30.81 -2.83 1.64
C GLU A 263 29.85 -3.72 0.84
N ILE A 264 30.23 -4.97 0.55
CA ILE A 264 29.37 -5.92 -0.15
C ILE A 264 28.26 -6.46 0.77
N ALA A 265 28.58 -6.82 2.02
CA ALA A 265 27.58 -7.18 3.03
C ALA A 265 26.56 -6.04 3.24
N LYS A 266 27.06 -4.81 3.30
CA LYS A 266 26.24 -3.60 3.45
C LYS A 266 25.30 -3.40 2.27
N LYS A 267 25.79 -3.51 1.03
CA LYS A 267 24.93 -3.46 -0.17
C LYS A 267 23.86 -4.54 -0.13
N TYR A 268 24.25 -5.76 0.24
CA TYR A 268 23.33 -6.89 0.40
C TYR A 268 22.18 -6.57 1.36
N TYR A 269 22.48 -6.27 2.64
CA TYR A 269 21.44 -6.04 3.64
C TYR A 269 20.56 -4.84 3.31
N LEU A 270 21.10 -3.82 2.64
CA LEU A 270 20.34 -2.66 2.19
C LEU A 270 19.38 -3.02 1.06
N ILE A 271 19.84 -3.78 0.05
CA ILE A 271 18.97 -4.27 -1.03
C ILE A 271 17.88 -5.17 -0.44
N SER A 272 18.23 -6.10 0.44
CA SER A 272 17.24 -6.96 1.11
C SER A 272 16.24 -6.14 1.93
N PHE A 273 16.69 -5.16 2.72
CA PHE A 273 15.81 -4.27 3.49
C PHE A 273 14.84 -3.52 2.58
N ILE A 274 15.33 -2.85 1.53
CA ILE A 274 14.51 -2.04 0.62
C ILE A 274 13.52 -2.92 -0.14
N SER A 275 13.99 -4.00 -0.76
CA SER A 275 13.15 -4.90 -1.53
C SER A 275 12.04 -5.50 -0.68
N THR A 276 12.36 -5.95 0.55
CA THR A 276 11.36 -6.50 1.47
C THR A 276 10.38 -5.47 1.97
N LEU A 277 10.84 -4.25 2.27
CA LEU A 277 9.96 -3.15 2.71
C LEU A 277 8.96 -2.74 1.63
N ILE A 278 9.40 -2.69 0.37
CA ILE A 278 8.52 -2.34 -0.75
C ILE A 278 7.43 -3.39 -0.91
N VAL A 279 7.80 -4.67 -1.04
CA VAL A 279 6.80 -5.73 -1.24
C VAL A 279 5.89 -5.89 -0.03
N SER A 280 6.39 -5.69 1.19
CA SER A 280 5.58 -5.74 2.41
C SER A 280 4.60 -4.58 2.49
N SER A 281 5.01 -3.37 2.07
CA SER A 281 4.14 -2.18 2.05
C SER A 281 3.06 -2.30 0.99
N LEU A 282 3.42 -2.69 -0.24
CA LEU A 282 2.46 -2.89 -1.34
C LEU A 282 1.42 -3.96 -0.99
N SER A 283 1.86 -5.04 -0.36
CA SER A 283 0.95 -6.10 0.06
C SER A 283 0.03 -5.67 1.20
N MET A 284 0.52 -4.86 2.14
CA MET A 284 -0.32 -4.29 3.19
C MET A 284 -1.40 -3.36 2.62
N ILE A 285 -1.05 -2.56 1.61
CA ILE A 285 -2.03 -1.72 0.90
C ILE A 285 -3.09 -2.61 0.24
N PHE A 286 -2.66 -3.65 -0.48
CA PHE A 286 -3.58 -4.60 -1.09
C PHE A 286 -4.49 -5.29 -0.07
N TRP A 287 -3.95 -5.69 1.09
CA TRP A 287 -4.73 -6.24 2.19
C TRP A 287 -5.85 -5.32 2.66
N PHE A 288 -5.53 -4.04 2.90
CA PHE A 288 -6.52 -3.05 3.31
C PHE A 288 -7.60 -2.89 2.24
N VAL A 289 -7.23 -2.85 0.96
CA VAL A 289 -8.18 -2.78 -0.15
C VAL A 289 -9.14 -3.98 -0.13
N LEU A 290 -8.66 -5.18 0.20
CA LEU A 290 -9.50 -6.38 0.27
C LEU A 290 -10.44 -6.37 1.48
N ILE A 291 -10.02 -5.86 2.64
CA ILE A 291 -10.87 -5.79 3.85
C ILE A 291 -12.02 -4.80 3.66
N PHE A 292 -11.75 -3.66 3.03
CA PHE A 292 -12.74 -2.58 2.93
C PHE A 292 -13.71 -2.72 1.74
N ASN A 293 -13.49 -3.66 0.82
CA ASN A 293 -14.36 -3.90 -0.33
C ASN A 293 -15.32 -5.08 -0.10
N SER A 294 -16.23 -4.99 0.86
CA SER A 294 -17.26 -6.01 1.04
C SER A 294 -18.46 -5.82 0.11
N VAL A 295 -19.16 -6.91 -0.19
CA VAL A 295 -20.41 -6.91 -0.95
C VAL A 295 -21.45 -7.73 -0.20
N SER A 296 -22.70 -7.27 -0.13
CA SER A 296 -23.76 -8.09 0.48
C SER A 296 -24.00 -9.34 -0.38
N PHE A 297 -24.32 -10.48 0.23
CA PHE A 297 -24.62 -11.69 -0.54
C PHE A 297 -25.76 -11.48 -1.55
N ARG A 298 -26.74 -10.64 -1.20
CA ARG A 298 -27.89 -10.31 -2.05
C ARG A 298 -27.54 -9.36 -3.21
N GLU A 299 -26.40 -8.68 -3.12
CA GLU A 299 -25.91 -7.76 -4.14
C GLU A 299 -24.90 -8.43 -5.09
N ILE A 300 -24.57 -9.70 -4.85
CA ILE A 300 -23.70 -10.47 -5.75
C ILE A 300 -24.49 -10.73 -7.05
N PRO A 301 -23.92 -10.43 -8.23
CA PRO A 301 -24.56 -10.75 -9.51
C PRO A 301 -24.92 -12.24 -9.60
N PHE A 302 -26.05 -12.55 -10.23
CA PHE A 302 -26.57 -13.91 -10.38
C PHE A 302 -27.04 -14.59 -9.07
N VAL A 303 -27.12 -13.87 -7.95
CA VAL A 303 -27.77 -14.37 -6.73
C VAL A 303 -29.21 -13.87 -6.70
N GLU A 304 -30.16 -14.81 -6.66
CA GLU A 304 -31.60 -14.51 -6.59
C GLU A 304 -32.07 -14.42 -5.13
N ILE A 305 -33.26 -13.83 -4.93
CA ILE A 305 -33.80 -13.52 -3.58
C ILE A 305 -34.12 -14.80 -2.79
N ASP A 306 -34.45 -15.88 -3.49
CA ASP A 306 -34.81 -17.20 -2.94
C ASP A 306 -33.59 -18.13 -2.75
N TYR A 307 -32.39 -17.71 -3.16
CA TYR A 307 -31.18 -18.51 -2.94
C TYR A 307 -30.92 -18.75 -1.45
N PHE A 308 -30.29 -19.89 -1.17
CA PHE A 308 -29.91 -20.29 0.19
C PHE A 308 -31.10 -20.29 1.15
N ASN A 309 -32.24 -20.83 0.70
CA ASN A 309 -33.50 -20.88 1.43
C ASN A 309 -34.05 -19.47 1.78
N GLY A 310 -33.98 -18.54 0.83
CA GLY A 310 -34.41 -17.16 1.03
C GLY A 310 -33.63 -16.41 2.11
N PHE A 311 -32.38 -16.81 2.37
CA PHE A 311 -31.54 -16.29 3.46
C PHE A 311 -32.15 -16.46 4.86
N ILE A 312 -32.90 -17.54 5.08
CA ILE A 312 -33.47 -17.92 6.38
C ILE A 312 -32.57 -18.96 7.03
N ASP A 313 -32.08 -18.70 8.24
CA ASP A 313 -31.19 -19.60 8.98
C ASP A 313 -31.94 -20.76 9.65
N GLN A 314 -31.19 -21.64 10.32
CA GLN A 314 -31.75 -22.80 11.02
C GLN A 314 -32.67 -22.47 12.21
N ASN A 315 -32.63 -21.23 12.70
CA ASN A 315 -33.51 -20.73 13.75
C ASN A 315 -34.79 -20.10 13.17
N GLY A 316 -34.88 -19.96 11.85
CA GLY A 316 -35.97 -19.26 11.17
C GLY A 316 -35.75 -17.75 11.05
N ASP A 317 -34.56 -17.26 11.40
CA ASP A 317 -34.22 -15.84 11.34
C ASP A 317 -33.81 -15.44 9.92
N VAL A 318 -34.39 -14.34 9.44
CA VAL A 318 -34.01 -13.75 8.15
C VAL A 318 -32.68 -13.02 8.30
N ILE A 319 -31.63 -13.57 7.71
CA ILE A 319 -30.32 -12.94 7.73
C ILE A 319 -30.27 -11.85 6.65
N LYS A 320 -30.33 -10.59 7.10
CA LYS A 320 -30.33 -9.40 6.22
C LYS A 320 -28.93 -8.83 5.95
N ASN A 321 -27.98 -9.05 6.86
CA ASN A 321 -26.68 -8.39 6.86
C ASN A 321 -25.53 -9.40 6.67
N THR A 322 -25.56 -10.14 5.56
CA THR A 322 -24.46 -11.03 5.18
C THR A 322 -23.60 -10.39 4.10
N TYR A 323 -22.29 -10.39 4.34
CA TYR A 323 -21.31 -9.75 3.49
C TYR A 323 -20.21 -10.74 3.13
N PHE A 324 -19.85 -10.75 1.85
CA PHE A 324 -18.64 -11.41 1.38
C PHE A 324 -17.49 -10.41 1.42
N TYR A 325 -16.37 -10.83 1.99
CA TYR A 325 -15.15 -10.04 2.05
C TYR A 325 -14.08 -10.66 1.11
N PRO A 326 -13.55 -9.91 0.13
CA PRO A 326 -12.54 -10.39 -0.81
C PRO A 326 -11.24 -10.86 -0.16
N ASN A 327 -10.96 -10.45 1.07
CA ASN A 327 -9.80 -10.93 1.82
C ASN A 327 -9.86 -12.46 2.07
N LEU A 328 -11.05 -13.07 1.99
CA LEU A 328 -11.22 -14.52 2.05
C LEU A 328 -10.65 -15.24 0.81
N LEU A 329 -10.55 -14.57 -0.33
CA LEU A 329 -9.97 -15.13 -1.56
C LEU A 329 -8.48 -15.47 -1.42
N VAL A 330 -7.80 -14.88 -0.44
CA VAL A 330 -6.37 -15.10 -0.22
C VAL A 330 -6.05 -16.26 0.72
N ASN A 331 -7.06 -17.01 1.18
CA ASN A 331 -6.96 -18.04 2.21
C ASN A 331 -7.40 -19.45 1.80
N SER A 332 -7.28 -19.80 0.53
CA SER A 332 -7.57 -21.18 0.09
C SER A 332 -6.65 -22.26 0.72
N TYR A 333 -5.68 -21.87 1.58
CA TYR A 333 -4.86 -22.74 2.41
C TYR A 333 -4.98 -22.43 3.92
N SER A 334 -6.16 -22.58 4.52
CA SER A 334 -6.18 -22.86 5.97
C SER A 334 -5.84 -24.34 6.17
N ILE A 335 -4.63 -24.63 6.64
CA ILE A 335 -4.29 -25.99 7.11
C ILE A 335 -5.17 -26.25 8.34
N GLY A 336 -6.27 -26.97 8.16
CA GLY A 336 -7.08 -27.53 9.23
C GLY A 336 -8.03 -26.58 9.98
N ARG A 337 -8.45 -25.43 9.41
CA ARG A 337 -9.36 -24.45 10.06
C ARG A 337 -8.86 -23.90 11.41
N LEU A 338 -7.59 -24.13 11.78
CA LEU A 338 -7.04 -23.78 13.10
C LEU A 338 -6.83 -22.28 13.30
N ILE A 339 -6.60 -21.54 12.22
CA ILE A 339 -6.41 -20.10 12.24
C ILE A 339 -7.44 -19.50 11.29
N ASP A 340 -8.18 -18.52 11.78
CA ASP A 340 -9.13 -17.77 10.98
C ASP A 340 -8.41 -17.21 9.73
N PRO A 341 -8.93 -17.46 8.52
CA PRO A 341 -8.41 -16.94 7.26
C PRO A 341 -7.93 -15.49 7.36
N SER A 342 -8.75 -14.61 7.93
CA SER A 342 -8.47 -13.18 8.07
C SER A 342 -7.13 -12.91 8.76
N TRP A 343 -6.73 -13.77 9.69
CA TRP A 343 -5.48 -13.64 10.44
C TRP A 343 -4.28 -14.23 9.71
N LEU A 344 -4.46 -15.31 8.95
CA LEU A 344 -3.35 -16.05 8.34
C LEU A 344 -2.64 -15.22 7.25
N PHE A 345 -3.42 -14.47 6.47
CA PHE A 345 -2.87 -13.52 5.52
C PHE A 345 -2.15 -12.38 6.24
N PHE A 346 -2.78 -11.72 7.23
CA PHE A 346 -2.15 -10.65 8.02
C PHE A 346 -0.83 -11.08 8.68
N ILE A 347 -0.77 -12.27 9.27
CA ILE A 347 0.44 -12.84 9.89
C ILE A 347 1.55 -13.02 8.84
N THR A 348 1.22 -13.47 7.63
CA THR A 348 2.19 -13.68 6.56
C THR A 348 2.89 -12.38 6.15
N PHE A 349 2.17 -11.26 6.02
CA PHE A 349 2.78 -9.95 5.66
C PHE A 349 3.44 -9.23 6.83
N LEU A 350 2.91 -9.39 8.05
CA LEU A 350 3.53 -8.84 9.25
C LEU A 350 4.94 -9.41 9.44
N LEU A 351 5.13 -10.71 9.13
CA LEU A 351 6.44 -11.35 9.16
C LEU A 351 7.41 -10.75 8.14
N LEU A 352 6.96 -10.35 6.94
CA LEU A 352 7.81 -9.65 5.97
C LEU A 352 8.30 -8.30 6.49
N TRP A 353 7.44 -7.55 7.19
CA TRP A 353 7.81 -6.31 7.88
C TRP A 353 8.83 -6.57 8.99
N GLY A 354 8.60 -7.57 9.83
CA GLY A 354 9.55 -8.00 10.86
C GLY A 354 10.91 -8.35 10.27
N PHE A 355 10.93 -9.09 9.15
CA PHE A 355 12.16 -9.46 8.45
C PHE A 355 12.86 -8.28 7.77
N SER A 356 12.12 -7.30 7.26
CA SER A 356 12.69 -6.05 6.77
C SER A 356 13.49 -5.36 7.88
N PHE A 357 12.88 -5.16 9.06
CA PHE A 357 13.58 -4.58 10.20
C PHE A 357 14.73 -5.47 10.72
N LEU A 358 14.60 -6.79 10.70
CA LEU A 358 15.70 -7.70 11.04
C LEU A 358 16.91 -7.54 10.10
N ASN A 359 16.70 -7.32 8.80
CA ASN A 359 17.78 -7.01 7.85
C ASN A 359 18.47 -5.68 8.20
N LEU A 360 17.69 -4.67 8.58
CA LEU A 360 18.22 -3.38 9.04
C LEU A 360 19.05 -3.54 10.33
N PHE A 361 18.60 -4.33 11.30
CA PHE A 361 19.33 -4.60 12.53
C PHE A 361 20.55 -5.49 12.33
N SER A 362 20.48 -6.45 11.39
CA SER A 362 21.59 -7.34 11.04
C SER A 362 22.74 -6.58 10.40
N LEU A 363 22.48 -5.47 9.69
CA LEU A 363 23.51 -4.54 9.26
C LEU A 363 24.35 -4.00 10.44
N LYS A 364 23.70 -3.70 11.57
CA LYS A 364 24.38 -3.22 12.80
C LYS A 364 25.15 -4.34 13.49
N ALA A 365 24.61 -5.56 13.53
CA ALA A 365 25.30 -6.71 14.10
C ALA A 365 26.53 -7.10 13.27
N TYR A 366 26.46 -7.02 11.94
CA TYR A 366 27.55 -7.36 11.04
C TYR A 366 28.75 -6.40 11.20
N GLN A 367 28.49 -5.12 11.43
CA GLN A 367 29.51 -4.12 11.74
C GLN A 367 30.30 -4.44 13.01
N LYS A 368 29.66 -5.11 13.97
CA LYS A 368 30.29 -5.55 15.22
C LYS A 368 31.00 -6.89 15.09
N GLY A 369 31.02 -7.51 13.91
CA GLY A 369 31.55 -8.86 13.70
C GLY A 369 30.68 -9.97 14.32
N ASN A 370 29.48 -9.65 14.80
CA ASN A 370 28.65 -10.55 15.62
C ASN A 370 27.69 -11.45 14.82
N VAL A 371 27.74 -11.42 13.49
CA VAL A 371 26.84 -12.23 12.66
C VAL A 371 27.58 -13.49 12.22
N SER A 372 27.18 -14.62 12.78
CA SER A 372 27.64 -15.92 12.31
C SER A 372 27.09 -16.21 10.92
N GLU A 373 27.89 -16.87 10.09
CA GLU A 373 27.51 -17.32 8.74
C GLU A 373 26.25 -18.17 8.75
N LYS A 374 26.13 -19.05 9.74
CA LYS A 374 24.95 -19.88 9.93
C LYS A 374 23.69 -19.03 10.12
N ARG A 375 23.75 -17.94 10.91
CA ARG A 375 22.60 -17.03 11.08
C ARG A 375 22.27 -16.26 9.81
N PHE A 376 23.27 -15.83 9.04
CA PHE A 376 23.05 -15.18 7.75
C PHE A 376 22.28 -16.09 6.77
N ILE A 377 22.75 -17.33 6.59
CA ILE A 377 22.11 -18.30 5.69
C ILE A 377 20.69 -18.60 6.16
N ILE A 378 20.50 -18.88 7.46
CA ILE A 378 19.17 -19.17 8.02
C ILE A 378 18.20 -18.01 7.79
N ASN A 379 18.61 -16.77 8.08
CA ASN A 379 17.74 -15.60 7.90
C ASN A 379 17.31 -15.42 6.44
N ASN A 380 18.21 -15.68 5.49
CA ASN A 380 17.91 -15.52 4.06
C ASN A 380 17.05 -16.65 3.51
N VAL A 381 17.28 -17.88 3.95
CA VAL A 381 16.41 -19.01 3.62
C VAL A 381 15.00 -18.75 4.16
N PHE A 382 14.88 -18.29 5.41
CA PHE A 382 13.58 -17.97 5.99
C PHE A 382 12.88 -16.82 5.25
N LEU A 383 13.63 -15.77 4.88
CA LEU A 383 13.09 -14.68 4.09
C LEU A 383 12.57 -15.16 2.72
N LEU A 384 13.33 -16.01 2.03
CA LEU A 384 12.91 -16.59 0.75
C LEU A 384 11.67 -17.46 0.92
N ILE A 385 11.58 -18.26 1.99
CA ILE A 385 10.38 -19.06 2.31
C ILE A 385 9.16 -18.16 2.48
N LEU A 386 9.27 -17.06 3.24
CA LEU A 386 8.17 -16.11 3.44
C LEU A 386 7.72 -15.46 2.12
N ILE A 387 8.69 -15.02 1.31
CA ILE A 387 8.41 -14.40 0.02
C ILE A 387 7.75 -15.42 -0.92
N ILE A 388 8.27 -16.64 -1.03
CA ILE A 388 7.70 -17.70 -1.87
C ILE A 388 6.28 -18.05 -1.41
N ASN A 389 6.06 -18.22 -0.09
CA ASN A 389 4.75 -18.48 0.46
C ASN A 389 3.73 -17.38 0.07
N THR A 390 4.17 -16.12 0.15
CA THR A 390 3.35 -14.98 -0.25
C THR A 390 3.04 -14.98 -1.75
N THR A 391 4.04 -15.27 -2.59
CA THR A 391 3.86 -15.43 -4.05
C THR A 391 2.85 -16.52 -4.37
N VAL A 392 2.92 -17.66 -3.68
CA VAL A 392 1.97 -18.78 -3.85
C VAL A 392 0.55 -18.34 -3.48
N GLN A 393 0.35 -17.64 -2.36
CA GLN A 393 -0.95 -17.09 -1.98
C GLN A 393 -1.52 -16.14 -3.05
N LEU A 394 -0.68 -15.28 -3.63
CA LEU A 394 -1.08 -14.38 -4.72
C LEU A 394 -1.42 -15.13 -6.02
N ILE A 395 -0.71 -16.22 -6.35
CA ILE A 395 -1.06 -17.06 -7.51
C ILE A 395 -2.43 -17.72 -7.30
N PHE A 396 -2.70 -18.23 -6.10
CA PHE A 396 -4.00 -18.83 -5.79
C PHE A 396 -5.14 -17.82 -5.84
N PHE A 397 -4.90 -16.57 -5.49
CA PHE A 397 -5.90 -15.52 -5.65
C PHE A 397 -6.39 -15.39 -7.10
N LEU A 398 -5.51 -15.61 -8.09
CA LEU A 398 -5.86 -15.56 -9.51
C LEU A 398 -6.64 -16.79 -9.99
N ASN A 399 -6.76 -17.84 -9.18
CA ASN A 399 -7.49 -19.05 -9.56
C ASN A 399 -9.02 -18.79 -9.47
N PRO A 400 -9.80 -19.01 -10.54
CA PRO A 400 -11.26 -18.90 -10.52
C PRO A 400 -11.93 -19.72 -9.42
N GLU A 401 -11.40 -20.90 -9.09
CA GLU A 401 -11.95 -21.77 -8.03
C GLU A 401 -11.85 -21.14 -6.63
N SER A 402 -10.93 -20.19 -6.43
CA SER A 402 -10.80 -19.50 -5.13
C SER A 402 -12.05 -18.71 -4.78
N TYR A 403 -12.81 -18.20 -5.77
CA TYR A 403 -14.08 -17.52 -5.54
C TYR A 403 -15.14 -18.47 -4.99
N ARG A 404 -15.24 -19.67 -5.59
CA ARG A 404 -16.16 -20.71 -5.18
C ARG A 404 -15.87 -21.21 -3.78
N VAL A 405 -14.61 -21.58 -3.52
CA VAL A 405 -14.16 -22.08 -2.20
C VAL A 405 -14.36 -21.03 -1.10
N ALA A 406 -13.99 -19.77 -1.37
CA ALA A 406 -14.15 -18.69 -0.39
C ALA A 406 -15.62 -18.40 -0.09
N PHE A 407 -16.47 -18.37 -1.11
CA PHE A 407 -17.90 -18.13 -0.94
C PHE A 407 -18.58 -19.29 -0.21
N GLU A 408 -18.32 -20.54 -0.61
CA GLU A 408 -18.84 -21.74 0.05
C GLU A 408 -18.46 -21.75 1.54
N SER A 409 -17.20 -21.47 1.86
CA SER A 409 -16.75 -21.41 3.26
C SER A 409 -17.47 -20.33 4.07
N SER A 410 -17.70 -19.16 3.48
CA SER A 410 -18.42 -18.07 4.13
C SER A 410 -19.90 -18.42 4.32
N LEU A 411 -20.54 -18.99 3.29
CA LEU A 411 -21.93 -19.42 3.32
C LEU A 411 -22.19 -20.46 4.41
N TYR A 412 -21.35 -21.51 4.48
CA TYR A 412 -21.52 -22.57 5.48
C TYR A 412 -21.20 -22.13 6.90
N PHE A 413 -20.34 -21.12 7.06
CA PHE A 413 -20.12 -20.51 8.36
C PHE A 413 -21.39 -19.80 8.87
N ILE A 414 -22.17 -19.20 7.96
CA ILE A 414 -23.37 -18.43 8.30
C ILE A 414 -24.61 -19.33 8.48
N PHE A 415 -24.87 -20.24 7.53
CA PHE A 415 -26.16 -20.95 7.44
C PHE A 415 -26.12 -22.43 7.84
N GLU A 416 -24.95 -22.95 8.21
CA GLU A 416 -24.67 -24.38 8.41
C GLU A 416 -24.91 -25.26 7.15
N LYS A 417 -23.88 -26.04 6.79
CA LYS A 417 -23.92 -26.89 5.59
C LYS A 417 -25.09 -27.88 5.59
N ASN A 418 -25.34 -28.57 6.70
CA ASN A 418 -26.34 -29.63 6.76
C ASN A 418 -27.76 -29.07 6.64
N TYR A 419 -28.00 -27.90 7.23
CA TYR A 419 -29.26 -27.20 7.12
C TYR A 419 -29.56 -26.81 5.67
N LEU A 420 -28.61 -26.16 4.98
CA LEU A 420 -28.78 -25.79 3.57
C LEU A 420 -28.99 -27.00 2.65
N ILE A 421 -28.26 -28.09 2.87
CA ILE A 421 -28.46 -29.33 2.08
C ILE A 421 -29.87 -29.89 2.30
N LYS A 422 -30.39 -29.83 3.54
CA LYS A 422 -31.72 -30.35 3.87
C LYS A 422 -32.84 -29.49 3.28
N THR A 423 -32.68 -28.16 3.24
CA THR A 423 -33.74 -27.23 2.81
C THR A 423 -33.72 -26.96 1.31
N VAL A 424 -32.54 -26.78 0.70
CA VAL A 424 -32.38 -26.43 -0.71
C VAL A 424 -32.17 -27.67 -1.58
N GLY A 425 -31.56 -28.72 -1.04
CA GLY A 425 -31.08 -29.88 -1.79
C GLY A 425 -29.66 -29.68 -2.33
N LYS A 426 -28.87 -30.76 -2.37
CA LYS A 426 -27.43 -30.69 -2.66
C LYS A 426 -27.11 -30.10 -4.05
N GLU A 427 -27.76 -30.59 -5.10
CA GLU A 427 -27.47 -30.17 -6.48
C GLU A 427 -27.86 -28.70 -6.73
N ALA A 428 -29.02 -28.28 -6.22
CA ALA A 428 -29.46 -26.90 -6.30
C ALA A 428 -28.54 -25.96 -5.50
N LEU A 429 -28.09 -26.38 -4.31
CA LEU A 429 -27.14 -25.63 -3.50
C LEU A 429 -25.79 -25.45 -4.22
N GLU A 430 -25.27 -26.50 -4.86
CA GLU A 430 -24.03 -26.43 -5.64
C GLU A 430 -24.16 -25.44 -6.82
N LEU A 431 -25.28 -25.47 -7.54
CA LEU A 431 -25.57 -24.52 -8.61
C LEU A 431 -25.64 -23.06 -8.11
N GLN A 432 -26.32 -22.83 -6.98
CA GLN A 432 -26.43 -21.50 -6.37
C GLN A 432 -25.05 -20.95 -5.93
N ILE A 433 -24.19 -21.82 -5.37
CA ILE A 433 -22.81 -21.48 -5.02
C ILE A 433 -22.00 -21.11 -6.26
N ASP A 434 -22.12 -21.89 -7.34
CA ASP A 434 -21.38 -21.63 -8.58
C ASP A 434 -21.83 -20.32 -9.26
N ASN A 435 -23.13 -20.00 -9.24
CA ASN A 435 -23.65 -18.73 -9.73
C ASN A 435 -23.13 -17.55 -8.90
N ALA A 436 -23.16 -17.66 -7.57
CA ALA A 436 -22.60 -16.63 -6.69
C ALA A 436 -21.09 -16.45 -6.91
N ALA A 437 -20.33 -17.54 -7.09
CA ALA A 437 -18.91 -17.51 -7.37
C ALA A 437 -18.59 -16.78 -8.69
N LYS A 438 -19.35 -17.05 -9.76
CA LYS A 438 -19.25 -16.31 -11.03
C LYS A 438 -19.60 -14.84 -10.87
N GLY A 439 -20.61 -14.53 -10.06
CA GLY A 439 -20.97 -13.16 -9.69
C GLY A 439 -19.83 -12.41 -9.03
N LEU A 440 -19.22 -13.02 -8.00
CA LEU A 440 -18.04 -12.49 -7.32
C LEU A 440 -16.85 -12.31 -8.25
N GLN A 441 -16.59 -13.30 -9.12
CA GLN A 441 -15.52 -13.21 -10.11
C GLN A 441 -15.75 -12.02 -11.05
N SER A 442 -16.98 -11.79 -11.52
CA SER A 442 -17.31 -10.66 -12.39
C SER A 442 -17.09 -9.29 -11.72
N LEU A 443 -17.31 -9.20 -10.41
CA LEU A 443 -17.09 -7.98 -9.63
C LEU A 443 -15.61 -7.71 -9.38
N TYR A 444 -14.85 -8.74 -9.00
CA TYR A 444 -13.53 -8.56 -8.40
C TYR A 444 -12.37 -8.89 -9.32
N ALA A 445 -12.52 -9.80 -10.28
CA ALA A 445 -11.40 -10.23 -11.13
C ALA A 445 -10.85 -9.07 -11.95
N ALA A 446 -11.71 -8.24 -12.55
CA ALA A 446 -11.29 -7.08 -13.32
C ALA A 446 -10.57 -6.02 -12.45
N ALA A 447 -10.97 -5.87 -11.19
CA ALA A 447 -10.41 -4.88 -10.28
C ALA A 447 -9.08 -5.35 -9.66
N PHE A 448 -8.99 -6.61 -9.24
CA PHE A 448 -7.89 -7.10 -8.42
C PHE A 448 -6.83 -7.90 -9.20
N ASN A 449 -7.17 -8.57 -10.30
CA ASN A 449 -6.18 -9.36 -11.05
C ASN A 449 -5.00 -8.50 -11.53
N PRO A 450 -5.18 -7.28 -12.09
CA PRO A 450 -4.05 -6.44 -12.48
C PRO A 450 -3.14 -6.07 -11.30
N VAL A 451 -3.73 -5.80 -10.13
CA VAL A 451 -2.98 -5.47 -8.90
C VAL A 451 -2.19 -6.67 -8.41
N VAL A 452 -2.78 -7.87 -8.44
CA VAL A 452 -2.12 -9.11 -8.04
C VAL A 452 -0.99 -9.48 -9.00
N ILE A 453 -1.19 -9.31 -10.31
CA ILE A 453 -0.13 -9.51 -11.31
C ILE A 453 1.02 -8.52 -11.06
N PHE A 454 0.72 -7.25 -10.80
CA PHE A 454 1.74 -6.27 -10.44
C PHE A 454 2.50 -6.65 -9.17
N LEU A 455 1.81 -7.10 -8.12
CA LEU A 455 2.45 -7.62 -6.91
C LEU A 455 3.36 -8.81 -7.22
N LEU A 456 2.90 -9.79 -8.01
CA LEU A 456 3.70 -10.94 -8.43
C LEU A 456 4.98 -10.52 -9.15
N VAL A 457 4.92 -9.52 -10.03
CA VAL A 457 6.11 -8.95 -10.69
C VAL A 457 7.04 -8.29 -9.68
N ALA A 458 6.51 -7.50 -8.74
CA ALA A 458 7.30 -6.86 -7.69
C ALA A 458 7.98 -7.88 -6.76
N PHE A 459 7.27 -8.94 -6.37
CA PHE A 459 7.81 -10.05 -5.59
C PHE A 459 8.89 -10.80 -6.36
N SER A 460 8.68 -11.08 -7.65
CA SER A 460 9.68 -11.74 -8.50
C SER A 460 10.95 -10.90 -8.64
N ALA A 461 10.81 -9.59 -8.83
CA ALA A 461 11.93 -8.66 -8.85
C ALA A 461 12.68 -8.63 -7.50
N ALA A 462 11.95 -8.64 -6.38
CA ALA A 462 12.54 -8.70 -5.05
C ALA A 462 13.32 -10.01 -4.82
N ILE A 463 12.77 -11.17 -5.21
CA ILE A 463 13.45 -12.48 -5.16
C ILE A 463 14.74 -12.42 -5.97
N LEU A 464 14.66 -11.95 -7.22
CA LEU A 464 15.82 -11.85 -8.10
C LEU A 464 16.91 -10.96 -7.49
N LEU A 465 16.55 -9.76 -7.02
CA LEU A 465 17.49 -8.81 -6.41
C LEU A 465 18.14 -9.38 -5.13
N ILE A 466 17.36 -10.01 -4.26
CA ILE A 466 17.87 -10.64 -3.03
C ILE A 466 18.80 -11.80 -3.37
N THR A 467 18.42 -12.65 -4.32
CA THR A 467 19.19 -13.83 -4.73
C THR A 467 20.49 -13.44 -5.42
N LEU A 468 20.46 -12.51 -6.37
CA LEU A 468 21.66 -11.98 -7.02
C LEU A 468 22.60 -11.32 -6.01
N SER A 469 22.05 -10.53 -5.08
CA SER A 469 22.85 -9.90 -4.03
C SER A 469 23.46 -10.95 -3.09
N MET A 470 22.72 -12.02 -2.77
CA MET A 470 23.20 -13.12 -1.94
C MET A 470 24.33 -13.90 -2.65
N ILE A 471 24.15 -14.26 -3.93
CA ILE A 471 25.16 -14.94 -4.73
C ILE A 471 26.42 -14.07 -4.84
N HIS A 472 26.26 -12.78 -5.14
CA HIS A 472 27.38 -11.84 -5.22
C HIS A 472 28.15 -11.76 -3.89
N TYR A 473 27.43 -11.72 -2.77
CA TYR A 473 28.00 -11.76 -1.42
C TYR A 473 28.79 -13.06 -1.17
N LEU A 474 28.22 -14.23 -1.50
CA LEU A 474 28.86 -15.53 -1.30
C LEU A 474 30.11 -15.71 -2.18
N ILE A 475 30.06 -15.31 -3.46
CA ILE A 475 31.19 -15.42 -4.39
C ILE A 475 32.36 -14.55 -3.92
N PHE A 476 32.10 -13.30 -3.56
CA PHE A 476 33.18 -12.38 -3.16
C PHE A 476 33.82 -12.82 -1.84
N ARG A 477 33.03 -13.39 -0.94
CA ARG A 477 33.53 -13.93 0.32
C ARG A 477 34.42 -15.16 0.11
N ASN A 478 34.03 -16.10 -0.75
CA ASN A 478 34.84 -17.30 -1.04
C ASN A 478 36.18 -16.96 -1.72
N LYS A 479 36.24 -15.88 -2.51
CA LYS A 479 37.51 -15.39 -3.08
C LYS A 479 38.49 -14.89 -2.01
N ASN A 480 37.99 -14.27 -0.93
CA ASN A 480 38.84 -13.80 0.16
C ASN A 480 39.30 -14.92 1.12
N LEU A 481 38.61 -16.06 1.14
CA LEU A 481 39.02 -17.25 1.90
C LEU A 481 40.11 -18.09 1.23
N LYS A 482 40.36 -17.91 -0.08
CA LYS A 482 41.46 -18.58 -0.81
C LYS A 482 42.76 -17.78 -0.85
N ILE A 483 42.77 -16.57 -0.28
CA ILE A 483 43.93 -15.64 -0.28
C ILE A 483 44.57 -15.54 1.12
N ILE A 484 44.05 -16.29 2.10
CA ILE A 484 44.62 -16.50 3.43
C ILE A 484 44.99 -17.97 3.52
#